data_AF-A0A524HIY3-F1
#
_entry.id   AF-A0A524HIY3-F1
#
_cell.length_a   1.000
_cell.length_b   1.000
_cell.length_c   1.000
_cell.angle_alpha   90.00
_cell.angle_beta   90.00
_cell.angle_gamma   90.00
#
_symmetry.space_group_name_H-M   'P 1'
#
loop_
_entity.id
_entity.type
_entity.pdbx_description
1 polymer ?
#
loop_
_entity_poly.entity_id
_entity_poly.type
_entity_poly.pdbx_seq_one_letter_code
_entity_poly.pdbx_strand_id
1 'polypeptide(L)'
;MRKVRVAIYLPDFLCRIADSILQIYRRIRYGYAFRLIPLTQGKFAVVDPDDYKSLAQHTWNLIIDGKNNYAERFILKPGKKRKSTISMHREVMESPKDMCVDHINGNGLDNRRANLRSVTKLQNSWNRKKHPGNYSSRFKGVSRKKCSKKWRAKIGFKGKHIYLGLFDDEHAAARAYDAKARELYGKFASPNFQ
;
A
#
# COMPACT_ATOMS: atom_id res chain seq x y z
N MET A 1 28.23 -2.56 -36.22
CA MET A 1 27.87 -1.14 -35.97
C MET A 1 27.51 -0.96 -34.50
N ARG A 2 28.26 -0.14 -33.75
CA ARG A 2 28.00 0.12 -32.32
C ARG A 2 26.81 1.09 -32.18
N LYS A 3 25.75 0.68 -31.49
CA LYS A 3 24.61 1.58 -31.15
C LYS A 3 25.08 2.62 -30.14
N VAL A 4 25.22 3.87 -30.57
CA VAL A 4 25.47 5.01 -29.67
C VAL A 4 24.15 5.32 -28.95
N ARG A 5 24.12 5.15 -27.62
CA ARG A 5 22.97 5.59 -26.80
C ARG A 5 23.16 7.06 -26.48
N VAL A 6 22.37 7.92 -27.12
CA VAL A 6 22.28 9.33 -26.77
C VAL A 6 21.18 9.48 -25.72
N ALA A 7 21.55 9.88 -24.51
CA ALA A 7 20.59 10.24 -23.47
C ALA A 7 20.27 11.74 -23.64
N ILE A 8 19.03 12.05 -24.03
CA ILE A 8 18.54 13.42 -24.16
C ILE A 8 17.81 13.75 -22.86
N TYR A 9 18.25 14.82 -22.17
CA TYR A 9 17.59 15.28 -20.95
C TYR A 9 16.42 16.18 -21.33
N LEU A 10 15.20 15.76 -21.02
CA LEU A 10 14.00 16.56 -21.24
C LEU A 10 13.83 17.55 -20.08
N PRO A 11 13.66 18.86 -20.36
CA PRO A 11 13.28 19.85 -19.36
C PRO A 11 12.00 19.47 -18.62
N ASP A 12 11.97 19.65 -17.29
CA ASP A 12 10.84 19.29 -16.42
C ASP A 12 9.50 19.87 -16.89
N PHE A 13 9.50 21.06 -17.51
CA PHE A 13 8.26 21.69 -17.98
C PHE A 13 7.63 20.90 -19.15
N LEU A 14 8.44 20.31 -20.04
CA LEU A 14 7.94 19.48 -21.13
C LEU A 14 7.36 18.17 -20.61
N CYS A 15 7.97 17.59 -19.57
CA CYS A 15 7.41 16.43 -18.86
C CYS A 15 6.04 16.76 -18.26
N ARG A 16 5.89 17.92 -17.59
CA ARG A 16 4.60 18.36 -17.01
C ARG A 16 3.51 18.61 -18.05
N ILE A 17 3.87 19.16 -19.21
CA ILE A 17 2.94 19.36 -20.34
C ILE A 17 2.50 18.01 -20.90
N ALA A 18 3.45 17.08 -21.13
CA ALA A 18 3.14 15.74 -21.60
C ALA A 18 2.24 14.98 -20.60
N ASP A 19 2.49 15.10 -19.30
CA ASP A 19 1.66 14.51 -18.25
C ASP A 19 0.24 15.08 -18.25
N SER A 20 0.10 16.38 -18.45
CA SER A 20 -1.20 17.07 -18.49
C SER A 20 -2.00 16.65 -19.73
N ILE A 21 -1.37 16.57 -20.90
CA ILE A 21 -1.99 16.08 -22.13
C ILE A 21 -2.39 14.61 -21.99
N LEU A 22 -1.53 13.77 -21.40
CA LEU A 22 -1.83 12.37 -21.12
C LEU A 22 -3.02 12.21 -20.17
N GLN A 23 -3.12 13.03 -19.13
CA GLN A 23 -4.24 13.03 -18.20
C GLN A 23 -5.55 13.48 -18.86
N ILE A 24 -5.51 14.50 -19.72
CA ILE A 24 -6.66 14.96 -20.50
C ILE A 24 -7.12 13.89 -21.49
N TYR A 25 -6.19 13.29 -22.25
CA TYR A 25 -6.48 12.18 -23.14
C TYR A 25 -7.10 10.99 -22.39
N ARG A 26 -6.52 10.62 -21.24
CA ARG A 26 -7.07 9.54 -20.40
C ARG A 26 -8.48 9.88 -19.89
N ARG A 27 -8.73 11.12 -19.49
CA ARG A 27 -10.04 11.59 -19.05
C ARG A 27 -11.08 11.54 -20.17
N ILE A 28 -10.71 11.96 -21.38
CA ILE A 28 -11.58 11.95 -22.56
C ILE A 28 -11.85 10.51 -23.03
N ARG A 29 -10.83 9.64 -23.04
CA ARG A 29 -10.94 8.28 -23.56
C ARG A 29 -11.55 7.27 -22.56
N TYR A 30 -11.33 7.44 -21.26
CA TYR A 30 -11.71 6.45 -20.22
C TYR A 30 -12.72 6.96 -19.17
N GLY A 31 -13.06 8.26 -19.16
CA GLY A 31 -13.95 8.86 -18.15
C GLY A 31 -13.20 9.34 -16.89
N TYR A 32 -13.90 9.49 -15.74
CA TYR A 32 -13.21 9.71 -14.46
C TYR A 32 -12.15 8.64 -14.26
N ALA A 33 -10.98 9.02 -13.72
CA ALA A 33 -9.80 8.18 -13.56
C ALA A 33 -10.03 6.88 -12.73
N PHE A 34 -11.24 6.69 -12.21
CA PHE A 34 -11.70 5.54 -11.48
C PHE A 34 -13.23 5.40 -11.59
N ARG A 35 -13.73 4.19 -11.32
CA ARG A 35 -15.15 3.88 -11.18
C ARG A 35 -15.45 3.47 -9.74
N LEU A 36 -16.71 3.59 -9.35
CA LEU A 36 -17.19 3.18 -8.04
C LEU A 36 -18.12 1.97 -8.17
N ILE A 37 -17.90 0.95 -7.36
CA ILE A 37 -18.76 -0.22 -7.24
C ILE A 37 -19.45 -0.18 -5.87
N PRO A 38 -20.79 -0.19 -5.81
CA PRO A 38 -21.51 -0.19 -4.53
C PRO A 38 -21.29 -1.51 -3.78
N LEU A 39 -21.18 -1.41 -2.45
CA LEU A 39 -21.06 -2.53 -1.52
C LEU A 39 -22.33 -2.65 -0.67
N THR A 40 -22.57 -3.83 -0.07
CA THR A 40 -23.80 -4.14 0.69
C THR A 40 -24.11 -3.22 1.88
N GLN A 41 -23.15 -2.44 2.38
CA GLN A 41 -23.32 -1.53 3.51
C GLN A 41 -23.23 -0.04 3.11
N GLY A 42 -23.64 0.31 1.88
CA GLY A 42 -23.69 1.69 1.41
C GLY A 42 -22.32 2.35 1.18
N LYS A 43 -21.23 1.59 1.29
CA LYS A 43 -19.88 2.03 0.90
C LYS A 43 -19.61 1.72 -0.57
N PHE A 44 -18.54 2.30 -1.10
CA PHE A 44 -18.09 2.09 -2.47
C PHE A 44 -16.65 1.59 -2.50
N ALA A 45 -16.37 0.67 -3.41
CA ALA A 45 -15.02 0.32 -3.80
C ALA A 45 -14.61 1.15 -5.03
N VAL A 46 -13.39 1.68 -4.99
CA VAL A 46 -12.77 2.42 -6.11
C VAL A 46 -12.01 1.42 -6.97
N VAL A 47 -12.25 1.42 -8.27
CA VAL A 47 -11.62 0.51 -9.25
C VAL A 47 -11.19 1.26 -10.51
N ASP A 48 -10.28 0.68 -11.29
CA ASP A 48 -9.96 1.22 -12.60
C ASP A 48 -11.12 0.97 -13.60
N PRO A 49 -11.31 1.84 -14.62
CA PRO A 49 -12.36 1.67 -15.62
C PRO A 49 -12.28 0.33 -16.37
N ASP A 50 -11.07 -0.17 -16.62
CA ASP A 50 -10.83 -1.41 -17.35
C ASP A 50 -11.32 -2.64 -16.56
N ASP A 51 -11.18 -2.62 -15.23
CA ASP A 51 -11.64 -3.70 -14.34
C ASP A 51 -13.13 -3.54 -13.94
N TYR A 52 -13.76 -2.40 -14.21
CA TYR A 52 -15.13 -2.12 -13.77
C TYR A 52 -16.14 -3.12 -14.33
N LYS A 53 -16.08 -3.41 -15.64
CA LYS A 53 -17.08 -4.24 -16.31
C LYS A 53 -17.10 -5.67 -15.78
N SER A 54 -15.95 -6.26 -15.45
CA SER A 54 -15.88 -7.61 -14.87
C SER A 54 -16.32 -7.61 -13.41
N LEU A 55 -15.85 -6.64 -12.61
CA LEU A 55 -16.13 -6.60 -11.18
C LEU A 55 -17.58 -6.21 -10.85
N ALA A 56 -18.20 -5.34 -11.65
CA ALA A 56 -19.56 -4.85 -11.41
C ALA A 56 -20.65 -5.90 -11.66
N GLN A 57 -20.31 -7.03 -12.28
CA GLN A 57 -21.22 -8.18 -12.46
C GLN A 57 -21.44 -8.97 -11.17
N HIS A 58 -20.71 -8.64 -10.10
CA HIS A 58 -20.72 -9.37 -8.86
C HIS A 58 -21.21 -8.50 -7.70
N THR A 59 -21.92 -9.14 -6.76
CA THR A 59 -22.29 -8.50 -5.49
C THR A 59 -21.12 -8.60 -4.52
N TRP A 60 -20.64 -7.44 -4.07
CA TRP A 60 -19.52 -7.32 -3.16
C TRP A 60 -19.98 -6.93 -1.75
N ASN A 61 -19.47 -7.64 -0.76
CA ASN A 61 -19.69 -7.37 0.66
C ASN A 61 -18.56 -6.52 1.23
N LEU A 62 -18.94 -5.61 2.12
CA LEU A 62 -17.98 -4.90 2.95
C LEU A 62 -17.53 -5.82 4.10
N ILE A 63 -16.23 -6.11 4.17
CA ILE A 63 -15.61 -6.82 5.30
C ILE A 63 -14.77 -5.83 6.09
N ILE A 64 -14.97 -5.81 7.40
CA ILE A 64 -14.25 -4.97 8.34
C ILE A 64 -13.20 -5.84 9.03
N ASP A 65 -11.92 -5.56 8.80
CA ASP A 65 -10.78 -6.21 9.44
C ASP A 65 -10.01 -5.16 10.28
N GLY A 66 -10.38 -5.09 11.57
CA GLY A 66 -9.88 -4.08 12.48
C GLY A 66 -10.26 -2.66 12.03
N LYS A 67 -9.27 -1.91 11.52
CA LYS A 67 -9.48 -0.56 10.96
C LYS A 67 -9.59 -0.54 9.43
N ASN A 68 -9.31 -1.67 8.79
CA ASN A 68 -9.31 -1.78 7.34
C ASN A 68 -10.68 -2.27 6.87
N ASN A 69 -11.03 -1.81 5.68
CA ASN A 69 -12.27 -2.17 5.00
C ASN A 69 -11.88 -2.84 3.68
N TYR A 70 -12.43 -3.99 3.39
CA TYR A 70 -12.18 -4.72 2.15
C TYR A 70 -13.49 -5.04 1.44
N ALA A 71 -13.45 -5.11 0.12
CA ALA A 71 -14.53 -5.66 -0.69
C ALA A 71 -14.27 -7.14 -0.92
N GLU A 72 -15.17 -8.01 -0.46
CA GLU A 72 -15.09 -9.46 -0.67
C GLU A 72 -16.40 -10.02 -1.22
N ARG A 73 -16.31 -11.09 -2.02
CA ARG A 73 -17.46 -11.83 -2.51
C ARG A 73 -17.32 -13.32 -2.21
N PHE A 74 -18.45 -14.02 -2.15
CA PHE A 74 -18.47 -15.47 -2.00
C PHE A 74 -18.36 -16.15 -3.36
N ILE A 75 -17.51 -17.17 -3.45
CA ILE A 75 -17.33 -18.02 -4.63
C ILE A 75 -17.41 -19.49 -4.24
N LEU A 76 -18.05 -20.31 -5.07
CA LEU A 76 -18.02 -21.76 -4.94
C LEU A 76 -16.88 -22.29 -5.84
N LYS A 77 -15.85 -22.87 -5.23
CA LYS A 77 -14.73 -23.44 -6.00
C LYS A 77 -15.10 -24.84 -6.51
N PRO A 78 -14.67 -25.24 -7.71
CA PRO A 78 -14.90 -26.59 -8.23
C PRO A 78 -14.48 -27.67 -7.22
N GLY A 79 -15.33 -28.67 -7.01
CA GLY A 79 -15.06 -29.76 -6.06
C GLY A 79 -15.12 -29.39 -4.57
N LYS A 80 -15.55 -28.17 -4.21
CA LYS A 80 -15.75 -27.77 -2.81
C LYS A 80 -17.24 -27.65 -2.49
N LYS A 81 -17.66 -28.26 -1.37
CA LYS A 81 -19.04 -28.17 -0.85
C LYS A 81 -19.34 -26.85 -0.15
N ARG A 82 -18.30 -26.12 0.29
CA ARG A 82 -18.42 -24.85 1.02
C ARG A 82 -17.98 -23.68 0.14
N LYS A 83 -18.74 -22.58 0.20
CA LYS A 83 -18.36 -21.30 -0.39
C LYS A 83 -17.07 -20.79 0.28
N SER A 84 -16.18 -20.22 -0.51
CA SER A 84 -14.99 -19.48 -0.06
C SER A 84 -15.19 -17.99 -0.34
N THR A 85 -14.39 -17.12 0.28
CA THR A 85 -14.36 -15.71 -0.08
C THR A 85 -13.21 -15.43 -1.05
N ILE A 86 -13.39 -14.41 -1.89
CA ILE A 86 -12.33 -13.78 -2.69
C ILE A 86 -12.44 -12.27 -2.51
N SER A 87 -11.31 -11.62 -2.30
CA SER A 87 -11.21 -10.18 -2.19
C SER A 87 -11.04 -9.51 -3.55
N MET A 88 -11.62 -8.32 -3.71
CA MET A 88 -11.61 -7.57 -4.97
C MET A 88 -10.18 -7.28 -5.44
N HIS A 89 -9.32 -6.77 -4.56
CA HIS A 89 -7.91 -6.50 -4.88
C HIS A 89 -7.15 -7.74 -5.38
N ARG A 90 -7.55 -8.94 -4.95
CA ARG A 90 -6.90 -10.19 -5.36
C ARG A 90 -7.37 -10.64 -6.74
N GLU A 91 -8.64 -10.40 -7.04
CA GLU A 91 -9.22 -10.62 -8.36
C GLU A 91 -8.59 -9.67 -9.40
N VAL A 92 -8.45 -8.38 -9.06
CA VAL A 92 -7.80 -7.38 -9.93
C VAL A 92 -6.35 -7.76 -10.26
N MET A 93 -5.57 -8.19 -9.27
CA MET A 93 -4.15 -8.49 -9.45
C MET A 93 -3.85 -9.91 -9.92
N GLU A 94 -4.87 -10.78 -10.04
CA GLU A 94 -4.72 -12.21 -10.37
C GLU A 94 -3.60 -12.90 -9.56
N SER A 95 -3.45 -12.53 -8.29
CA SER A 95 -2.23 -12.84 -7.53
C SER A 95 -2.12 -14.32 -7.15
N PRO A 96 -0.92 -14.94 -7.33
CA PRO A 96 -0.61 -16.29 -6.86
C PRO A 96 -0.96 -16.54 -5.39
N LYS A 97 -1.31 -17.79 -5.05
CA LYS A 97 -1.87 -18.18 -3.74
C LYS A 97 -0.95 -17.85 -2.55
N ASP A 98 0.35 -17.91 -2.77
CA ASP A 98 1.43 -17.67 -1.81
C ASP A 98 1.75 -16.18 -1.58
N MET A 99 1.27 -15.30 -2.45
CA MET A 99 1.47 -13.86 -2.38
C MET A 99 0.26 -13.13 -1.75
N CYS A 100 0.55 -12.01 -1.11
CA CYS A 100 -0.42 -11.05 -0.61
C CYS A 100 -0.51 -9.86 -1.56
N VAL A 101 -1.67 -9.23 -1.65
CA VAL A 101 -1.82 -7.97 -2.38
C VAL A 101 -1.93 -6.85 -1.35
N ASP A 102 -0.95 -5.96 -1.34
CA ASP A 102 -0.88 -4.82 -0.44
C ASP A 102 -1.43 -3.56 -1.14
N HIS A 103 -2.10 -2.71 -0.35
CA HIS A 103 -2.61 -1.43 -0.80
C HIS A 103 -1.61 -0.36 -0.41
N ILE A 104 -0.98 0.28 -1.39
CA ILE A 104 0.12 1.23 -1.18
C ILE A 104 -0.32 2.37 -0.24
N ASN A 105 -1.53 2.91 -0.43
CA ASN A 105 -2.09 3.96 0.42
C ASN A 105 -2.69 3.46 1.76
N GLY A 106 -2.82 2.14 1.96
CA GLY A 106 -3.45 1.52 3.12
C GLY A 106 -4.98 1.58 3.14
N ASN A 107 -5.64 2.02 2.07
CA ASN A 107 -7.09 2.00 1.92
C ASN A 107 -7.53 0.73 1.19
N GLY A 108 -8.11 -0.22 1.91
CA GLY A 108 -8.56 -1.52 1.36
C GLY A 108 -9.77 -1.46 0.42
N LEU A 109 -10.41 -0.30 0.28
CA LEU A 109 -11.48 -0.07 -0.70
C LEU A 109 -10.98 0.57 -2.00
N ASP A 110 -9.71 0.98 -2.05
CA ASP A 110 -9.07 1.50 -3.25
C ASP A 110 -8.34 0.39 -4.01
N ASN A 111 -9.09 -0.29 -4.88
CA ASN A 111 -8.66 -1.48 -5.61
C ASN A 111 -8.12 -1.15 -7.01
N ARG A 112 -7.72 0.11 -7.27
CA ARG A 112 -7.04 0.49 -8.52
C ARG A 112 -5.68 -0.18 -8.61
N ARG A 113 -5.31 -0.70 -9.78
CA ARG A 113 -4.04 -1.38 -10.05
C ARG A 113 -2.82 -0.57 -9.63
N ALA A 114 -2.85 0.73 -9.87
CA ALA A 114 -1.77 1.64 -9.47
C ALA A 114 -1.58 1.73 -7.94
N ASN A 115 -2.62 1.42 -7.14
CA ASN A 115 -2.58 1.38 -5.68
C ASN A 115 -2.28 -0.04 -5.14
N LEU A 116 -2.26 -1.06 -5.98
CA LEU A 116 -2.07 -2.45 -5.57
C LEU A 116 -0.67 -2.96 -5.91
N ARG A 117 -0.14 -3.86 -5.08
CA ARG A 117 1.12 -4.55 -5.36
C ARG A 117 1.15 -5.96 -4.78
N SER A 118 1.64 -6.92 -5.55
CA SER A 118 1.90 -8.28 -5.07
C SER A 118 3.17 -8.28 -4.22
N VAL A 119 3.05 -8.74 -2.98
CA VAL A 119 4.10 -8.74 -1.97
C VAL A 119 4.11 -10.02 -1.16
N THR A 120 5.28 -10.34 -0.60
CA THR A 120 5.37 -11.37 0.42
C THR A 120 4.74 -10.89 1.73
N LYS A 121 4.35 -11.81 2.61
CA LYS A 121 3.85 -11.48 3.97
C LYS A 121 4.83 -10.59 4.75
N LEU A 122 6.13 -10.84 4.60
CA LEU A 122 7.18 -10.07 5.25
C LEU A 122 7.23 -8.62 4.72
N GLN A 123 7.19 -8.44 3.40
CA GLN A 123 7.16 -7.11 2.79
C GLN A 123 5.88 -6.34 3.17
N ASN A 124 4.72 -7.00 3.19
CA ASN A 124 3.47 -6.39 3.64
C ASN A 124 3.57 -5.89 5.09
N SER A 125 4.27 -6.62 5.96
CA SER A 125 4.48 -6.20 7.36
C SER A 125 5.31 -4.92 7.48
N TRP A 126 6.20 -4.64 6.53
CA TRP A 126 7.01 -3.43 6.52
C TRP A 126 6.18 -2.17 6.23
N ASN A 127 5.12 -2.30 5.42
CA ASN A 127 4.19 -1.23 5.11
C ASN A 127 3.20 -0.91 6.26
N ARG A 128 3.15 -1.75 7.30
CA ARG A 128 2.20 -1.59 8.40
C ARG A 128 2.46 -0.30 9.19
N LYS A 129 1.44 0.52 9.38
CA LYS A 129 1.50 1.69 10.28
C LYS A 129 1.60 1.24 11.75
N LYS A 130 2.06 2.13 12.62
CA LYS A 130 2.05 1.87 14.06
C LYS A 130 0.61 1.62 14.52
N HIS A 131 0.40 0.55 15.30
CA HIS A 131 -0.90 0.34 15.93
C HIS A 131 -1.19 1.47 16.92
N PRO A 132 -2.44 1.94 17.00
CA PRO A 132 -2.86 2.87 18.05
C PRO A 132 -2.83 2.16 19.41
N GLY A 133 -2.54 2.89 20.48
CA GLY A 133 -2.55 2.35 21.83
C GLY A 133 -1.69 3.18 22.78
N ASN A 134 -1.65 2.74 24.05
CA ASN A 134 -0.87 3.39 25.12
C ASN A 134 0.62 3.04 25.00
N TYR A 135 1.25 3.55 23.95
CA TYR A 135 2.68 3.42 23.73
C TYR A 135 3.41 4.64 24.26
N SER A 136 4.64 4.43 24.71
CA SER A 136 5.51 5.52 25.16
C SER A 136 5.85 6.57 24.08
N SER A 137 5.61 6.26 22.80
CA SER A 137 5.93 7.11 21.65
C SER A 137 4.75 7.09 20.68
N ARG A 138 4.60 8.12 19.84
CA ARG A 138 3.68 8.12 18.69
C ARG A 138 4.27 7.51 17.41
N PHE A 139 5.60 7.45 17.30
CA PHE A 139 6.29 7.05 16.08
C PHE A 139 6.62 5.55 16.02
N LYS A 140 6.53 4.95 14.83
CA LYS A 140 6.89 3.57 14.56
C LYS A 140 8.38 3.35 14.83
N GLY A 141 8.70 2.24 15.50
CA GLY A 141 10.09 1.88 15.83
C GLY A 141 10.71 2.65 17.00
N VAL A 142 9.97 3.59 17.62
CA VAL A 142 10.46 4.42 18.72
C VAL A 142 9.81 4.01 20.05
N SER A 143 10.62 4.01 21.11
CA SER A 143 10.18 3.70 22.49
C SER A 143 11.00 4.48 23.52
N ARG A 144 10.36 4.93 24.61
CA ARG A 144 11.06 5.62 25.72
C ARG A 144 11.74 4.60 26.63
N LYS A 145 13.04 4.75 26.87
CA LYS A 145 13.80 3.95 27.84
C LYS A 145 13.66 4.60 29.22
N LYS A 146 12.94 3.96 30.14
CA LYS A 146 12.60 4.54 31.46
C LYS A 146 13.85 4.95 32.27
N CYS A 147 14.87 4.10 32.32
CA CYS A 147 16.04 4.32 33.18
C CYS A 147 16.90 5.53 32.75
N SER A 148 17.08 5.76 31.44
CA SER A 148 17.89 6.87 30.93
C SER A 148 17.07 8.08 30.51
N LYS A 149 15.73 7.99 30.56
CA LYS A 149 14.77 8.96 30.01
C LYS A 149 15.01 9.34 28.53
N LYS A 150 15.78 8.54 27.79
CA LYS A 150 16.10 8.73 26.36
C LYS A 150 15.14 7.95 25.45
N TRP A 151 15.06 8.36 24.20
CA TRP A 151 14.29 7.73 23.13
C TRP A 151 15.12 6.72 22.37
N ARG A 152 14.67 5.47 22.33
CA ARG A 152 15.33 4.38 21.59
C ARG A 152 14.63 4.17 20.26
N ALA A 153 15.41 4.14 19.18
CA ALA A 153 14.96 3.72 17.86
C ALA A 153 15.47 2.30 17.54
N LYS A 154 14.60 1.46 17.00
CA LYS A 154 14.94 0.12 16.49
C LYS A 154 14.09 -0.23 15.28
N ILE A 155 14.63 -1.07 14.41
CA ILE A 155 13.94 -1.54 13.20
C ILE A 155 14.06 -3.06 13.07
N GLY A 156 13.01 -3.72 12.57
CA GLY A 156 13.01 -5.17 12.35
C GLY A 156 13.28 -5.50 10.89
N PHE A 157 14.30 -6.30 10.57
CA PHE A 157 14.60 -6.70 9.20
C PHE A 157 15.03 -8.16 9.16
N LYS A 158 14.39 -8.96 8.29
CA LYS A 158 14.66 -10.40 8.10
C LYS A 158 14.73 -11.18 9.43
N GLY A 159 13.78 -10.93 10.34
CA GLY A 159 13.70 -11.60 11.65
C GLY A 159 14.65 -11.08 12.72
N LYS A 160 15.50 -10.08 12.43
CA LYS A 160 16.42 -9.47 13.39
C LYS A 160 16.01 -8.05 13.74
N HIS A 161 16.30 -7.62 14.96
CA HIS A 161 16.15 -6.23 15.40
C HIS A 161 17.48 -5.50 15.31
N ILE A 162 17.51 -4.43 14.52
CA ILE A 162 18.66 -3.53 14.39
C ILE A 162 18.41 -2.33 15.31
N TYR A 163 19.34 -2.10 16.22
CA TYR A 163 19.34 -0.93 17.10
C TYR A 163 19.91 0.27 16.35
N LEU A 164 19.20 1.40 16.38
CA LEU A 164 19.56 2.59 15.62
C LEU A 164 20.14 3.70 16.50
N GLY A 165 20.03 3.58 17.83
CA GLY A 165 20.57 4.54 18.77
C GLY A 165 19.62 4.92 19.91
N LEU A 166 20.16 5.72 20.82
CA LEU A 166 19.42 6.46 21.84
C LEU A 166 19.54 7.95 21.53
N PHE A 167 18.41 8.63 21.62
CA PHE A 167 18.25 10.04 21.25
C PHE A 167 17.60 10.77 22.42
N ASP A 168 17.91 12.06 22.56
CA ASP A 168 17.27 12.89 23.60
C ASP A 168 15.88 13.39 23.15
N ASP A 169 15.65 13.47 21.83
CA ASP A 169 14.37 13.85 21.22
C ASP A 169 13.67 12.66 20.53
N GLU A 170 12.34 12.64 20.64
CA GLU A 170 11.48 11.60 20.06
C GLU A 170 11.49 11.69 18.51
N HIS A 171 11.48 12.90 17.96
CA HIS A 171 11.46 13.11 16.51
C HIS A 171 12.80 12.74 15.88
N ALA A 172 13.92 13.00 16.56
CA ALA A 172 15.24 12.57 16.13
C ALA A 172 15.31 11.03 16.02
N ALA A 173 14.81 10.30 17.03
CA ALA A 173 14.71 8.85 16.97
C ALA A 173 13.83 8.36 15.81
N ALA A 174 12.71 9.05 15.55
CA ALA A 174 11.81 8.72 14.45
C ALA A 174 12.42 8.99 13.06
N ARG A 175 13.20 10.08 12.90
CA ARG A 175 13.94 10.37 11.67
C ARG A 175 15.03 9.32 11.40
N ALA A 176 15.74 8.88 12.44
CA ALA A 176 16.70 7.78 12.32
C ALA A 176 16.03 6.48 11.88
N TYR A 177 14.85 6.17 12.42
CA TYR A 177 14.04 5.04 11.95
C TYR A 177 13.64 5.20 10.48
N ASP A 178 13.16 6.36 10.06
CA ASP A 178 12.69 6.60 8.70
C ASP A 178 13.81 6.49 7.67
N ALA A 179 15.00 7.05 7.98
CA ALA A 179 16.19 6.89 7.15
C ALA A 179 16.53 5.40 6.94
N LYS A 180 16.56 4.62 8.03
CA LYS A 180 16.86 3.20 7.94
C LYS A 180 15.74 2.39 7.28
N ALA A 181 14.49 2.78 7.46
CA ALA A 181 13.34 2.14 6.82
C ALA A 181 13.38 2.32 5.30
N ARG A 182 13.73 3.52 4.81
CA ARG A 182 13.92 3.77 3.37
C ARG A 182 15.07 2.94 2.80
N GLU A 183 16.19 2.84 3.52
CA GLU A 183 17.33 2.01 3.12
C GLU A 183 16.99 0.52 3.05
N LEU A 184 16.36 -0.04 4.10
CA LEU A 184 16.14 -1.48 4.21
C LEU A 184 14.90 -2.00 3.48
N TYR A 185 13.80 -1.23 3.51
CA TYR A 185 12.52 -1.66 2.94
C TYR A 185 12.26 -1.07 1.55
N GLY A 186 13.00 -0.03 1.14
CA GLY A 186 12.82 0.64 -0.15
C GLY A 186 11.38 1.09 -0.36
N LYS A 187 10.78 0.69 -1.48
CA LYS A 187 9.40 1.02 -1.85
C LYS A 187 8.33 0.52 -0.87
N PHE A 188 8.67 -0.43 0.01
CA PHE A 188 7.74 -0.98 1.02
C PHE A 188 7.82 -0.25 2.36
N ALA A 189 8.68 0.76 2.48
CA ALA A 189 8.80 1.56 3.69
C ALA A 189 7.51 2.36 3.95
N SER A 190 7.01 2.29 5.17
CA SER A 190 6.04 3.24 5.72
C SER A 190 6.76 4.14 6.73
N PRO A 191 7.39 5.25 6.30
CA PRO A 191 8.05 6.20 7.20
C PRO A 191 7.03 6.95 8.07
N ASN A 192 7.52 7.54 9.16
CA ASN A 192 6.75 8.36 10.08
C ASN A 192 6.52 9.78 9.54
N PHE A 193 7.53 10.34 8.86
CA PHE A 193 7.50 11.65 8.21
C PHE A 193 7.44 11.47 6.70
N GLN A 194 6.53 12.22 6.06
CA GLN A 194 6.37 12.27 4.60
C GLN A 194 7.45 13.16 3.98
#